data_AF-A0A2W4CT29-F1
#
_entry.id   AF-A0A2W4CT29-F1
#
_cell.length_a   1.000
_cell.length_b   1.000
_cell.length_c   1.000
_cell.angle_alpha   90.00
_cell.angle_beta   90.00
_cell.angle_gamma   90.00
#
_symmetry.space_group_name_H-M   'P 1'
#
loop_
_entity.id
_entity.type
_entity.pdbx_description
1 polymer ?
#
loop_
_entity_poly.entity_id
_entity_poly.type
_entity_poly.pdbx_seq_one_letter_code
_entity_poly.pdbx_strand_id
1 'polypeptide(L)'
;MRSCGQSSGIPSNALPTTCRTRNRSVVNRNARPFLLLLSGIFGCAGVALSAAAAHAGGDTHLLASASTMCLAHAPALLGLYACFARLRTAALAGILIGLGTLLFSGDVITLYFRGSGLFPMAAPIGGFAMMAGWLVLALGAFFREKVASAA
;
A
#
# COMPACT_ATOMS: atom_id res chain seq x y z
N MET A 1 23.35 17.63 -15.86
CA MET A 1 23.53 19.08 -16.11
C MET A 1 22.16 19.67 -16.45
N ARG A 2 21.48 20.32 -15.51
CA ARG A 2 20.33 21.20 -15.80
C ARG A 2 20.61 22.52 -15.11
N SER A 3 20.70 23.55 -15.94
CA SER A 3 21.16 24.91 -15.66
C SER A 3 20.24 25.60 -14.65
N CYS A 4 20.81 26.04 -13.52
CA CYS A 4 20.19 27.08 -12.70
C CYS A 4 20.48 28.40 -13.41
N GLY A 5 19.44 29.01 -14.00
CA GLY A 5 19.52 30.35 -14.55
C GLY A 5 19.99 31.32 -13.47
N GLN A 6 21.17 31.89 -13.67
CA GLN A 6 21.75 32.93 -12.84
C GLN A 6 21.22 34.27 -13.34
N SER A 7 20.03 34.66 -12.88
CA SER A 7 19.50 36.01 -13.12
C SER A 7 20.07 36.93 -12.05
N SER A 8 21.08 37.70 -12.44
CA SER A 8 21.76 38.71 -11.65
C SER A 8 20.89 39.96 -11.49
N GLY A 9 20.41 40.20 -10.26
CA GLY A 9 19.92 41.52 -9.83
C GLY A 9 18.65 41.53 -8.99
N ILE A 10 18.72 41.16 -7.70
CA ILE A 10 17.68 41.45 -6.67
C ILE A 10 18.39 41.65 -5.29
N PRO A 11 17.96 42.63 -4.47
CA PRO A 11 18.70 43.14 -3.31
C PRO A 11 18.76 42.20 -2.09
N SER A 12 19.81 42.42 -1.30
CA SER A 12 20.19 41.76 -0.05
C SER A 12 19.17 41.90 1.09
N ASN A 13 18.01 41.24 1.02
CA ASN A 13 17.19 40.96 2.22
C ASN A 13 16.19 39.80 2.06
N ALA A 14 16.64 38.64 1.56
CA ALA A 14 15.80 37.43 1.51
C ALA A 14 16.51 36.26 2.20
N LEU A 15 15.88 35.77 3.26
CA LEU A 15 16.22 34.57 4.05
C LEU A 15 16.85 33.44 3.20
N PRO A 16 18.00 32.86 3.58
CA PRO A 16 18.48 31.62 3.01
C PRO A 16 17.79 30.48 3.76
N THR A 17 16.54 30.12 3.41
CA THR A 17 15.90 28.96 4.05
C THR A 17 15.48 27.93 3.03
N THR A 18 16.46 27.06 2.75
CA THR A 18 16.30 25.68 2.31
C THR A 18 15.75 25.49 0.89
N CYS A 19 16.67 25.25 -0.04
CA CYS A 19 16.42 24.30 -1.11
C CYS A 19 16.21 22.93 -0.43
N ARG A 20 14.97 22.69 0.04
CA ARG A 20 14.56 21.40 0.59
C ARG A 20 14.65 20.42 -0.57
N THR A 21 15.77 19.70 -0.66
CA THR A 21 15.94 18.54 -1.55
C THR A 21 14.75 17.63 -1.35
N ARG A 22 13.77 17.74 -2.24
CA ARG A 22 12.55 16.97 -2.27
C ARG A 22 12.90 15.56 -2.76
N ASN A 23 13.74 14.86 -2.00
CA ASN A 23 14.06 13.44 -2.16
C ASN A 23 12.87 12.57 -1.68
N ARG A 24 11.65 12.99 -2.01
CA ARG A 24 10.37 12.37 -1.62
C ARG A 24 9.54 11.96 -2.83
N SER A 25 9.95 12.36 -4.04
CA SER A 25 9.20 12.13 -5.28
C SER A 25 9.51 10.79 -5.96
N VAL A 26 10.65 10.16 -5.67
CA VAL A 26 11.08 8.92 -6.35
C VAL A 26 10.31 7.70 -5.82
N VAL A 27 10.24 7.51 -4.51
CA VAL A 27 9.48 6.40 -3.88
C VAL A 27 7.98 6.48 -4.22
N ASN A 28 7.40 7.67 -4.20
CA ASN A 28 5.98 7.86 -4.54
C ASN A 28 5.68 7.65 -6.04
N ARG A 29 6.62 7.92 -6.95
CA ARG A 29 6.33 7.78 -8.39
C ARG A 29 6.29 6.31 -8.84
N ASN A 30 7.17 5.46 -8.30
CA ASN A 30 7.23 4.04 -8.67
C ASN A 30 6.16 3.18 -7.98
N ALA A 31 5.66 3.59 -6.80
CA ALA A 31 4.65 2.80 -6.08
C ALA A 31 3.27 2.83 -6.75
N ARG A 32 2.92 3.89 -7.50
CA ARG A 32 1.60 4.02 -8.17
C ARG A 32 1.20 2.83 -9.04
N PRO A 33 1.99 2.43 -10.07
CA PRO A 33 1.65 1.28 -10.89
C PRO A 33 1.66 -0.03 -10.09
N PHE A 34 2.51 -0.12 -9.06
CA PHE A 34 2.58 -1.29 -8.19
C PHE A 34 1.28 -1.50 -7.38
N LEU A 35 0.65 -0.43 -6.89
CA LEU A 35 -0.63 -0.52 -6.19
C LEU A 35 -1.76 -1.01 -7.08
N LEU A 36 -1.82 -0.56 -8.34
CA LEU A 36 -2.78 -1.06 -9.32
C LEU A 36 -2.57 -2.53 -9.63
N LEU A 37 -1.32 -2.91 -9.85
CA LEU A 37 -0.95 -4.30 -10.12
C LEU A 37 -1.33 -5.21 -8.95
N LEU A 38 -1.01 -4.81 -7.71
CA LEU A 38 -1.41 -5.54 -6.51
C LEU A 38 -2.93 -5.61 -6.34
N SER A 39 -3.64 -4.50 -6.59
CA SER A 39 -5.11 -4.46 -6.52
C SER A 39 -5.74 -5.48 -7.47
N GLY A 40 -5.27 -5.53 -8.73
CA GLY A 40 -5.73 -6.50 -9.72
C GLY A 40 -5.41 -7.94 -9.34
N ILE A 41 -4.19 -8.20 -8.87
CA ILE A 41 -3.78 -9.54 -8.42
C ILE A 41 -4.62 -9.99 -7.23
N PHE A 42 -4.91 -9.12 -6.26
CA PHE A 42 -5.73 -9.49 -5.10
C PHE A 42 -7.20 -9.69 -5.43
N GLY A 43 -7.74 -8.91 -6.38
CA GLY A 43 -9.08 -9.16 -6.92
C GLY A 43 -9.16 -10.54 -7.58
N CYS A 44 -8.20 -10.86 -8.46
CA CYS A 44 -8.15 -12.16 -9.13
C CYS A 44 -7.93 -13.32 -8.14
N ALA A 45 -6.95 -13.20 -7.25
CA ALA A 45 -6.64 -14.20 -6.24
C ALA A 45 -7.80 -14.42 -5.26
N GLY A 46 -8.46 -13.35 -4.82
CA GLY A 46 -9.61 -13.43 -3.92
C GLY A 46 -10.80 -14.18 -4.56
N VAL A 47 -11.11 -13.89 -5.82
CA VAL A 47 -12.16 -14.63 -6.55
C VAL A 47 -11.78 -16.10 -6.75
N ALA A 48 -10.53 -16.39 -7.12
CA ALA A 48 -10.04 -17.76 -7.27
C ALA A 48 -10.10 -18.54 -5.94
N LEU A 49 -9.70 -17.91 -4.83
CA LEU A 49 -9.77 -18.47 -3.47
C LEU A 49 -11.22 -18.69 -3.04
N SER A 50 -12.14 -17.77 -3.35
CA SER A 50 -13.57 -17.92 -3.07
C SER A 50 -14.17 -19.11 -3.83
N ALA A 51 -13.79 -19.27 -5.10
CA ALA A 51 -14.21 -20.41 -5.92
C ALA A 51 -13.65 -21.72 -5.38
N ALA A 52 -12.37 -21.72 -4.98
CA ALA A 52 -11.73 -22.87 -4.33
C ALA A 52 -12.42 -23.21 -3.01
N ALA A 53 -12.74 -22.23 -2.16
CA ALA A 53 -13.48 -22.45 -0.91
C ALA A 53 -14.90 -23.00 -1.12
N ALA A 54 -15.52 -22.72 -2.26
CA ALA A 54 -16.85 -23.23 -2.60
C ALA A 54 -16.84 -24.66 -3.18
N HIS A 55 -15.75 -25.05 -3.84
CA HIS A 55 -15.65 -26.35 -4.54
C HIS A 55 -14.74 -27.37 -3.83
N ALA A 56 -13.83 -26.92 -2.97
CA ALA A 56 -12.97 -27.80 -2.20
C ALA A 56 -13.80 -28.39 -1.04
N GLY A 57 -14.31 -29.60 -1.18
CA GLY A 57 -14.97 -30.28 -0.07
C GLY A 57 -14.01 -30.42 1.13
N GLY A 58 -14.48 -30.10 2.35
CA GLY A 58 -13.70 -30.17 3.60
C GLY A 58 -13.69 -28.85 4.39
N ASP A 59 -12.68 -28.67 5.25
CA ASP A 59 -12.52 -27.47 6.10
C ASP A 59 -11.97 -26.27 5.30
N THR A 60 -12.88 -25.53 4.65
CA THR A 60 -12.54 -24.40 3.76
C THR A 60 -12.41 -23.05 4.46
N HIS A 61 -12.55 -23.01 5.79
CA HIS A 61 -12.43 -21.80 6.60
C HIS A 61 -11.14 -21.00 6.32
N LEU A 62 -10.02 -21.68 6.09
CA LEU A 62 -8.74 -21.05 5.78
C LEU A 62 -8.76 -20.34 4.41
N LEU A 63 -9.25 -21.02 3.36
CA LEU A 63 -9.41 -20.45 2.02
C LEU A 63 -10.42 -19.29 2.03
N ALA A 64 -11.51 -19.41 2.77
CA ALA A 64 -12.50 -18.35 2.93
C ALA A 64 -11.91 -17.11 3.62
N SER A 65 -11.10 -17.30 4.67
CA SER A 65 -10.39 -16.21 5.35
C SER A 65 -9.36 -15.53 4.44
N ALA A 66 -8.60 -16.30 3.65
CA ALA A 66 -7.67 -15.73 2.67
C ALA A 66 -8.40 -14.95 1.55
N SER A 67 -9.52 -15.48 1.06
CA SER A 67 -10.37 -14.84 0.05
C SER A 67 -10.89 -13.48 0.53
N THR A 68 -11.50 -13.44 1.72
CA THR A 68 -12.07 -12.22 2.30
C THR A 68 -11.02 -11.14 2.51
N MET A 69 -9.82 -11.50 2.96
CA MET A 69 -8.72 -10.54 3.14
C MET A 69 -8.23 -9.98 1.80
N CYS A 70 -8.02 -10.82 0.78
CA CYS A 70 -7.67 -10.38 -0.58
C CYS A 70 -8.75 -9.45 -1.17
N LEU A 71 -10.03 -9.84 -1.10
CA LEU A 71 -11.14 -9.07 -1.63
C LEU A 71 -11.37 -7.75 -0.89
N ALA A 72 -11.18 -7.71 0.44
CA ALA A 72 -11.30 -6.48 1.21
C ALA A 72 -10.17 -5.49 0.89
N HIS A 73 -8.96 -5.99 0.60
CA HIS A 73 -7.77 -5.15 0.39
C HIS A 73 -7.61 -4.71 -1.07
N ALA A 74 -8.16 -5.45 -2.04
CA ALA A 74 -8.16 -5.07 -3.46
C ALA A 74 -8.78 -3.66 -3.73
N PRO A 75 -10.02 -3.33 -3.31
CA PRO A 75 -10.59 -2.01 -3.50
C PRO A 75 -9.92 -0.95 -2.62
N ALA A 76 -9.36 -1.33 -1.46
CA ALA A 76 -8.59 -0.41 -0.64
C ALA A 76 -7.34 0.09 -1.39
N LEU A 77 -6.59 -0.81 -2.03
CA LEU A 77 -5.43 -0.47 -2.87
C LEU A 77 -5.82 0.39 -4.09
N LEU A 78 -6.97 0.09 -4.71
CA LEU A 78 -7.52 0.89 -5.81
C LEU A 78 -7.89 2.31 -5.36
N GLY A 79 -8.50 2.44 -4.18
CA GLY A 79 -8.80 3.74 -3.56
C GLY A 79 -7.55 4.53 -3.22
N LEU A 80 -6.50 3.87 -2.73
CA LEU A 80 -5.18 4.49 -2.50
C LEU A 80 -4.56 4.97 -3.81
N TYR A 81 -4.67 4.20 -4.89
CA TYR A 81 -4.23 4.62 -6.22
C TYR A 81 -4.97 5.88 -6.68
N ALA A 82 -6.31 5.92 -6.55
CA ALA A 82 -7.11 7.10 -6.90
C ALA A 82 -6.75 8.33 -6.05
N CYS A 83 -6.51 8.13 -4.74
CA CYS A 83 -6.17 9.20 -3.81
C CYS A 83 -4.67 9.53 -3.76
N PHE A 84 -3.84 8.90 -4.59
CA PHE A 84 -2.38 8.99 -4.50
C PHE A 84 -1.84 10.42 -4.68
N ALA A 85 -2.55 11.27 -5.43
CA ALA A 85 -2.17 12.68 -5.61
C ALA A 85 -2.39 13.53 -4.34
N ARG A 86 -3.28 13.10 -3.44
CA ARG A 86 -3.71 13.85 -2.25
C ARG A 86 -3.07 13.34 -0.96
N LEU A 87 -2.65 12.07 -0.92
CA LEU A 87 -2.16 11.40 0.27
C LEU A 87 -0.67 11.15 0.16
N ARG A 88 0.13 11.91 0.93
CA ARG A 88 1.60 11.83 0.88
C ARG A 88 2.15 10.51 1.41
N THR A 89 1.39 9.81 2.27
CA THR A 89 1.72 8.50 2.85
C THR A 89 1.14 7.31 2.09
N ALA A 90 0.43 7.53 0.96
CA ALA A 90 -0.26 6.47 0.22
C ALA A 90 0.68 5.36 -0.29
N ALA A 91 1.90 5.70 -0.71
CA ALA A 91 2.87 4.69 -1.15
C ALA A 91 3.26 3.74 -0.02
N LEU A 92 3.55 4.29 1.17
CA LEU A 92 3.98 3.49 2.32
C LEU A 92 2.83 2.61 2.82
N ALA A 93 1.64 3.20 2.99
CA ALA A 93 0.44 2.46 3.38
C ALA A 93 0.13 1.33 2.40
N GLY A 94 0.15 1.61 1.11
CA GLY A 94 -0.14 0.61 0.07
C GLY A 94 0.91 -0.49 -0.02
N ILE A 95 2.19 -0.20 0.23
CA ILE A 95 3.24 -1.24 0.31
C ILE A 95 3.04 -2.12 1.55
N LEU A 96 2.74 -1.55 2.71
CA LEU A 96 2.50 -2.31 3.95
C LEU A 96 1.26 -3.21 3.82
N ILE A 97 0.15 -2.66 3.33
CA ILE A 97 -1.08 -3.38 3.05
C ILE A 97 -0.81 -4.48 2.01
N GLY A 98 -0.16 -4.13 0.90
CA GLY A 98 0.17 -5.05 -0.18
C GLY A 98 1.03 -6.24 0.26
N LEU A 99 2.17 -5.97 0.89
CA LEU A 99 3.07 -7.02 1.38
C LEU A 99 2.43 -7.84 2.50
N GLY A 100 1.68 -7.20 3.41
CA GLY A 100 0.94 -7.89 4.46
C GLY A 100 -0.08 -8.88 3.91
N THR A 101 -0.86 -8.48 2.89
CA THR A 101 -1.83 -9.35 2.20
C THR A 101 -1.16 -10.51 1.47
N LEU A 102 -0.06 -10.28 0.75
CA LEU A 102 0.69 -11.35 0.11
C LEU A 102 1.21 -12.38 1.12
N LEU A 103 1.78 -11.90 2.22
CA LEU A 103 2.38 -12.75 3.23
C LEU A 103 1.32 -13.57 3.97
N PHE A 104 0.22 -12.93 4.38
CA PHE A 104 -0.90 -13.60 5.03
C PHE A 104 -1.57 -14.63 4.11
N SER A 105 -1.97 -14.22 2.91
CA SER A 105 -2.66 -15.12 1.98
C SER A 105 -1.77 -16.26 1.51
N GLY A 106 -0.48 -16.00 1.27
CA GLY A 106 0.49 -17.04 0.92
C GLY A 106 0.65 -18.09 2.03
N ASP A 107 0.78 -17.64 3.27
CA ASP A 107 0.91 -18.53 4.43
C ASP A 107 -0.34 -19.41 4.61
N VAL A 108 -1.53 -18.81 4.55
CA VAL A 108 -2.80 -19.54 4.72
C VAL A 108 -3.05 -20.53 3.58
N ILE A 109 -2.71 -20.17 2.33
CA ILE A 109 -2.77 -21.10 1.19
C ILE A 109 -1.81 -22.27 1.40
N THR A 110 -0.58 -21.99 1.84
CA THR A 110 0.41 -23.06 2.06
C THR A 110 0.02 -23.95 3.22
N LEU A 111 -0.55 -23.38 4.29
CA LEU A 111 -1.08 -24.10 5.43
C LEU A 111 -2.23 -25.02 5.01
N TYR A 112 -3.10 -24.56 4.11
CA TYR A 112 -4.18 -25.36 3.54
C TYR A 112 -3.68 -26.53 2.68
N PHE A 113 -2.71 -26.30 1.78
CA PHE A 113 -2.23 -27.33 0.85
C PHE A 113 -1.18 -28.29 1.43
N ARG A 114 -0.33 -27.83 2.37
CA ARG A 114 0.78 -28.62 2.94
C ARG A 114 0.55 -29.05 4.40
N GLY A 115 -0.48 -28.52 5.07
CA GLY A 115 -0.69 -28.72 6.52
C GLY A 115 0.34 -28.02 7.41
N SER A 116 1.33 -27.34 6.82
CA SER A 116 2.37 -26.57 7.51
C SER A 116 2.50 -25.19 6.85
N GLY A 117 2.56 -24.13 7.66
CA GLY A 117 2.74 -22.75 7.18
C GLY A 117 4.06 -22.56 6.42
N LEU A 118 4.14 -21.48 5.64
CA LEU A 118 5.35 -21.09 4.90
C LEU A 118 6.52 -20.81 5.86
N PHE A 119 6.21 -20.17 6.99
CA PHE A 119 7.12 -19.96 8.12
C PHE A 119 6.30 -19.93 9.43
N PRO A 120 6.85 -20.43 10.56
CA PRO A 120 6.23 -20.18 11.85
C PRO A 120 6.14 -18.66 12.08
N MET A 121 4.93 -18.14 12.31
CA MET A 121 4.58 -16.71 12.47
C MET A 121 4.37 -15.87 11.19
N ALA A 122 4.31 -16.45 9.99
CA ALA A 122 4.04 -15.66 8.77
C ALA A 122 2.63 -15.01 8.77
N ALA A 123 1.56 -15.75 9.10
CA ALA A 123 0.22 -15.19 9.25
C ALA A 123 0.12 -13.99 10.24
N PRO A 124 0.62 -14.07 11.49
CA PRO A 124 0.55 -12.94 12.41
C PRO A 124 1.41 -11.74 11.95
N ILE A 125 2.59 -11.97 11.38
CA ILE A 125 3.41 -10.87 10.82
C ILE A 125 2.68 -10.17 9.66
N GLY A 126 2.03 -10.94 8.78
CA GLY A 126 1.20 -10.41 7.70
C GLY A 126 0.06 -9.54 8.22
N GLY A 127 -0.64 -10.01 9.25
CA GLY A 127 -1.70 -9.25 9.93
C GLY A 127 -1.21 -7.95 10.57
N PHE A 128 -0.09 -7.99 11.30
CA PHE A 128 0.50 -6.78 11.88
C PHE A 128 0.94 -5.78 10.81
N ALA A 129 1.50 -6.25 9.69
CA ALA A 129 1.87 -5.39 8.57
C ALA A 129 0.64 -4.70 7.95
N MET A 130 -0.48 -5.41 7.77
CA MET A 130 -1.74 -4.80 7.33
C MET A 130 -2.23 -3.75 8.31
N MET A 131 -2.29 -4.07 9.62
CA MET A 131 -2.73 -3.13 10.66
C MET A 131 -1.88 -1.86 10.66
N ALA A 132 -0.56 -1.99 10.58
CA ALA A 132 0.35 -0.87 10.47
C ALA A 132 0.11 -0.06 9.19
N GLY A 133 -0.17 -0.71 8.05
CA GLY A 133 -0.50 -0.04 6.79
C GLY A 133 -1.77 0.80 6.87
N TRP A 134 -2.83 0.28 7.48
CA TRP A 134 -4.06 1.02 7.76
C TRP A 134 -3.82 2.19 8.75
N LEU A 135 -2.95 2.00 9.74
CA LEU A 135 -2.58 3.06 10.68
C LEU A 135 -1.83 4.20 9.97
N VAL A 136 -0.88 3.86 9.09
CA VAL A 136 -0.16 4.84 8.25
C VAL A 136 -1.12 5.57 7.30
N LEU A 137 -2.15 4.87 6.80
CA LEU A 137 -3.20 5.49 5.98
C LEU A 137 -4.03 6.49 6.81
N ALA A 138 -4.46 6.10 8.02
CA ALA A 138 -5.21 6.95 8.93
C ALA A 138 -4.41 8.20 9.32
N LEU A 139 -3.13 8.03 9.69
CA LEU A 139 -2.21 9.14 9.95
C LEU A 139 -2.04 10.02 8.69
N GLY A 140 -2.03 9.42 7.51
CA GLY A 140 -2.01 10.12 6.22
C GLY A 140 -3.16 11.10 6.02
N ALA A 141 -4.34 10.83 6.60
CA ALA A 141 -5.48 11.75 6.56
C ALA A 141 -5.23 13.00 7.42
N PHE A 142 -4.58 12.85 8.58
CA PHE A 142 -4.20 13.96 9.46
C PHE A 142 -3.05 14.80 8.91
N PHE A 143 -2.10 14.16 8.22
CA PHE A 143 -1.00 14.82 7.54
C PHE A 143 -1.32 15.27 6.10
N ARG A 144 -2.61 15.27 5.70
CA ARG A 144 -3.02 15.96 4.47
C ARG A 144 -2.57 17.40 4.63
N GLU A 145 -1.55 17.79 3.85
CA GLU A 145 -1.18 19.18 3.72
C GLU A 145 -2.47 19.93 3.45
N LYS A 146 -2.77 20.89 4.33
CA LYS A 146 -3.81 21.88 4.11
C LYS A 146 -3.57 22.34 2.67
N VAL A 147 -4.42 21.89 1.74
CA VAL A 147 -4.55 22.58 0.46
C VAL A 147 -4.83 23.98 0.91
N ALA A 148 -3.87 24.87 0.68
CA ALA A 148 -3.83 26.20 1.26
C ALA A 148 -5.24 26.77 1.32
N SER A 149 -5.68 27.18 2.51
CA SER A 149 -6.77 28.11 2.66
C SER A 149 -6.45 29.30 1.75
N ALA A 150 -7.04 29.29 0.56
CA ALA A 150 -7.09 30.37 -0.39
C ALA A 150 -8.49 30.30 -1.02
N ALA A 151 -9.47 30.56 -0.16
CA ALA A 151 -10.74 31.14 -0.52
C ALA A 151 -10.76 32.52 0.15
#